data_AF-A0A495TC48-F1
#
_entry.id   AF-A0A495TC48-F1
#
_cell.length_a   1.000
_cell.length_b   1.000
_cell.length_c   1.000
_cell.angle_alpha   90.00
_cell.angle_beta   90.00
_cell.angle_gamma   90.00
#
_symmetry.space_group_name_H-M   'P 1'
#
loop_
_entity.id
_entity.type
_entity.pdbx_description
1 polymer ?
#
loop_
_entity_poly.entity_id
_entity_poly.type
_entity_poly.pdbx_seq_one_letter_code
_entity_poly.pdbx_strand_id
1 'polypeptide(L)'
;MTRTLVADLHARVGETVTVYGWVDTLRRQRRLQFVLVRDHTGIVQVTHVRGGEQDPIEAAFERVTVESAVKITGEVVASPQVKLGGLEIVPSRVEIVSLAEPKLPIDEKTGIDQRLDWRFLDIRRPSQHLVFDVQTTVERAMRELAAEERFTELHTPKLMGTASESGAEVFEVGYFGRTAYLAQSPQFYKQMAIAGGIDRVFEIGPVFRAEPSFTSRHATEFTGVDVEIAWIDGVEDVMAFEERMLHRVLTAVAEQHGEAIAEHFGTRVVVPELPFPRITMADALARLRATGWDREGVKDDLDPEGERTLCALIAAETGHEFVFVTRFPAAVRPFYHLRPEDDPTVTESFDLLWKGVEITTGAQREHRHDRLVAQAREKGMDTGPLSGYLDCFRYGTPPHGGLGLGLGRLLMLALGLPSIREATFLFRGPHRLEP
;
A
#
# COMPACT_ATOMS: atom_id res chain seq x y z
N MET A 1 23.37 -29.13 -1.35
CA MET A 1 23.67 -28.14 -0.29
C MET A 1 22.51 -27.18 -0.18
N THR A 2 22.08 -26.86 1.03
CA THR A 2 21.02 -25.89 1.30
C THR A 2 21.51 -24.48 0.98
N ARG A 3 20.64 -23.63 0.44
CA ARG A 3 20.93 -22.22 0.18
C ARG A 3 21.21 -21.48 1.49
N THR A 4 22.22 -20.62 1.50
CA THR A 4 22.45 -19.59 2.53
C THR A 4 22.08 -18.22 1.94
N LEU A 5 21.33 -17.40 2.69
CA LEU A 5 20.98 -16.04 2.28
C LEU A 5 22.15 -15.09 2.53
N VAL A 6 22.23 -14.02 1.75
CA VAL A 6 23.32 -13.02 1.90
C VAL A 6 23.32 -12.41 3.30
N ALA A 7 22.16 -12.08 3.86
CA ALA A 7 22.06 -11.50 5.21
C ALA A 7 22.61 -12.42 6.33
N ASP A 8 22.66 -13.74 6.11
CA ASP A 8 23.11 -14.71 7.12
C ASP A 8 24.62 -14.99 7.08
N LEU A 9 25.35 -14.44 6.09
CA LEU A 9 26.75 -14.80 5.84
C LEU A 9 27.69 -14.40 6.97
N HIS A 10 27.39 -13.33 7.71
CA HIS A 10 28.23 -12.91 8.83
C HIS A 10 28.31 -13.97 9.94
N ALA A 11 27.25 -14.76 10.13
CA ALA A 11 27.24 -15.86 11.09
C ALA A 11 27.97 -17.13 10.58
N ARG A 12 28.50 -17.09 9.35
CA ARG A 12 29.06 -18.24 8.62
C ARG A 12 30.51 -18.07 8.19
N VAL A 13 31.23 -17.10 8.77
CA VAL A 13 32.64 -16.86 8.45
C VAL A 13 33.48 -18.12 8.72
N GLY A 14 34.30 -18.52 7.75
CA GLY A 14 35.10 -19.75 7.75
C GLY A 14 34.33 -21.01 7.34
N GLU A 15 33.02 -20.93 7.10
CA GLU A 15 32.22 -22.05 6.59
C GLU A 15 32.14 -22.03 5.06
N THR A 16 32.03 -23.22 4.46
CA THR A 16 31.65 -23.35 3.06
C THR A 16 30.13 -23.28 2.93
N VAL A 17 29.64 -22.26 2.22
CA VAL A 17 28.21 -22.00 2.00
C VAL A 17 27.86 -22.14 0.52
N THR A 18 26.56 -22.12 0.20
CA THR A 18 26.12 -21.90 -1.18
C THR A 18 25.09 -20.78 -1.25
N VAL A 19 25.42 -19.70 -1.95
CA VAL A 19 24.50 -18.57 -2.19
C VAL A 19 23.88 -18.68 -3.57
N TYR A 20 22.57 -18.39 -3.67
CA TYR A 20 21.84 -18.37 -4.94
C TYR A 20 21.32 -16.95 -5.17
N GLY A 21 21.50 -16.43 -6.38
CA GLY A 21 21.08 -15.06 -6.67
C GLY A 21 21.33 -14.67 -8.11
N TRP A 22 21.33 -13.37 -8.35
CA TRP A 22 21.59 -12.75 -9.64
C TRP A 22 22.94 -12.06 -9.61
N VAL A 23 23.69 -12.16 -10.71
CA VAL A 23 24.90 -11.36 -10.89
C VAL A 23 24.51 -9.90 -10.99
N ASP A 24 24.95 -9.10 -10.04
CA ASP A 24 24.66 -7.66 -9.97
C ASP A 24 25.72 -6.84 -10.70
N THR A 25 26.99 -7.14 -10.41
CA THR A 25 28.13 -6.40 -10.95
C THR A 25 29.26 -7.36 -11.32
N LEU A 26 29.90 -7.12 -12.46
CA LEU A 26 31.06 -7.88 -12.94
C LEU A 26 32.29 -6.97 -13.08
N ARG A 27 33.39 -7.34 -12.42
CA ARG A 27 34.69 -6.68 -12.60
C ARG A 27 35.76 -7.74 -12.88
N ARG A 28 36.15 -7.84 -14.15
CA ARG A 28 37.15 -8.80 -14.64
C ARG A 28 38.50 -8.11 -14.82
N GLN A 29 39.39 -8.30 -13.86
CA GLN A 29 40.77 -7.80 -13.94
C GLN A 29 41.72 -8.89 -14.43
N ARG A 30 42.97 -8.52 -14.75
CA ARG A 30 43.97 -9.45 -15.30
C ARG A 30 44.33 -10.60 -14.36
N ARG A 31 44.27 -10.40 -13.04
CA ARG A 31 44.61 -11.41 -12.02
C ARG A 31 43.42 -11.88 -11.17
N LEU A 32 42.40 -11.04 -11.04
CA LEU A 32 41.26 -11.25 -10.17
C LEU A 32 39.96 -11.07 -10.95
N GLN A 33 38.94 -11.84 -10.60
CA GLN A 33 37.56 -11.61 -11.01
C GLN A 33 36.74 -11.34 -9.75
N PHE A 34 36.08 -10.17 -9.71
CA PHE A 34 35.11 -9.82 -8.68
C PHE A 34 33.72 -9.88 -9.28
N VAL A 35 32.84 -10.67 -8.65
CA VAL A 35 31.45 -10.84 -9.06
C VAL A 35 30.58 -10.51 -7.87
N LEU A 36 29.77 -9.47 -7.96
CA LEU A 36 28.76 -9.20 -6.94
C LEU A 36 27.54 -10.05 -7.24
N VAL A 37 27.06 -10.77 -6.23
CA VAL A 37 25.86 -11.60 -6.32
C VAL A 37 24.83 -11.05 -5.36
N ARG A 38 23.65 -10.73 -5.90
CA ARG A 38 22.51 -10.18 -5.18
C ARG A 38 21.46 -11.26 -4.98
N ASP A 39 20.93 -11.34 -3.76
CA ASP A 39 19.63 -11.93 -3.52
C ASP A 39 18.68 -10.93 -2.85
N HIS A 40 17.48 -11.38 -2.47
CA HIS A 40 16.46 -10.54 -1.85
C HIS A 40 16.84 -10.00 -0.45
N THR A 41 17.96 -10.45 0.13
CA THR A 41 18.42 -10.04 1.46
C THR A 41 19.69 -9.18 1.42
N GLY A 42 20.34 -9.05 0.26
CA GLY A 42 21.53 -8.22 0.12
C GLY A 42 22.42 -8.59 -1.05
N ILE A 43 23.63 -8.01 -1.05
CA ILE A 43 24.67 -8.22 -2.06
C ILE A 43 25.95 -8.70 -1.39
N VAL A 44 26.57 -9.75 -1.92
CA VAL A 44 27.88 -10.26 -1.48
C VAL A 44 28.90 -10.18 -2.60
N GLN A 45 30.15 -9.89 -2.25
CA GLN A 45 31.27 -10.00 -3.18
C GLN A 45 31.77 -11.43 -3.27
N VAL A 46 31.95 -11.93 -4.49
CA VAL A 46 32.66 -13.17 -4.78
C VAL A 46 34.01 -12.81 -5.41
N THR A 47 35.10 -13.27 -4.81
CA THR A 47 36.47 -12.96 -5.23
C THR A 47 37.17 -14.22 -5.71
N HIS A 48 37.59 -14.22 -6.97
CA HIS A 48 38.29 -15.35 -7.58
C HIS A 48 39.66 -14.93 -8.13
N VAL A 49 40.70 -15.67 -7.77
CA VAL A 49 42.04 -15.54 -8.32
C VAL A 49 42.14 -16.45 -9.54
N ARG A 50 42.48 -15.87 -10.69
CA ARG A 50 42.52 -16.60 -11.97
C ARG A 50 43.53 -17.75 -11.93
N GLY A 51 43.06 -18.96 -12.25
CA GLY A 51 43.87 -20.17 -12.40
C GLY A 51 44.38 -20.43 -13.82
N GLY A 52 43.91 -19.69 -14.84
CA GLY A 52 44.25 -19.89 -16.25
C GLY A 52 43.19 -20.67 -17.02
N GLU A 53 43.47 -21.03 -18.29
CA GLU A 53 42.47 -21.54 -19.24
C GLU A 53 41.72 -22.82 -18.82
N GLN A 54 42.25 -23.61 -17.87
CA GLN A 54 41.62 -24.85 -17.38
C GLN A 54 40.77 -24.64 -16.13
N ASP A 55 40.70 -23.42 -15.60
CA ASP A 55 39.93 -23.11 -14.40
C ASP A 55 38.42 -23.01 -14.72
N PRO A 56 37.58 -23.94 -14.22
CA PRO A 56 36.15 -23.95 -14.50
C PRO A 56 35.42 -22.74 -13.90
N ILE A 57 35.95 -22.14 -12.83
CA ILE A 57 35.38 -20.93 -12.22
C ILE A 57 35.68 -19.74 -13.11
N GLU A 58 36.92 -19.61 -13.58
CA GLU A 58 37.32 -18.56 -14.52
C GLU A 58 36.46 -18.61 -15.79
N ALA A 59 36.28 -19.81 -16.36
CA ALA A 59 35.45 -20.02 -17.55
C ALA A 59 33.96 -19.66 -17.32
N ALA A 60 33.41 -19.96 -16.15
CA ALA A 60 32.04 -19.57 -15.81
C ALA A 60 31.91 -18.04 -15.67
N PHE A 61 32.85 -17.40 -14.98
CA PHE A 61 32.84 -15.95 -14.79
C PHE A 61 33.16 -15.15 -16.04
N GLU A 62 33.84 -15.71 -17.06
CA GLU A 62 33.97 -15.09 -18.38
C GLU A 62 32.66 -15.15 -19.19
N ARG A 63 31.86 -16.21 -19.02
CA ARG A 63 30.60 -16.40 -19.75
C ARG A 63 29.40 -15.66 -19.17
N VAL A 64 29.35 -15.51 -17.85
CA VAL A 64 28.18 -14.95 -17.16
C VAL A 64 27.94 -13.48 -17.53
N THR A 65 26.68 -13.05 -17.56
CA THR A 65 26.27 -11.66 -17.79
C THR A 65 25.58 -11.09 -16.55
N VAL A 66 25.49 -9.76 -16.44
CA VAL A 66 24.69 -9.11 -15.40
C VAL A 66 23.23 -9.59 -15.50
N GLU A 67 22.58 -9.75 -14.35
CA GLU A 67 21.26 -10.37 -14.15
C GLU A 67 21.17 -11.87 -14.49
N SER A 68 22.28 -12.57 -14.75
CA SER A 68 22.28 -14.04 -14.83
C SER A 68 22.04 -14.66 -13.45
N ALA A 69 21.23 -15.71 -13.40
CA ALA A 69 20.99 -16.47 -12.19
C ALA A 69 22.14 -17.47 -11.96
N VAL A 70 22.72 -17.45 -10.76
CA VAL A 70 23.89 -18.24 -10.39
C VAL A 70 23.73 -18.92 -9.03
N LYS A 71 24.42 -20.05 -8.85
CA LYS A 71 24.71 -20.62 -7.53
C LYS A 71 26.23 -20.60 -7.33
N ILE A 72 26.67 -19.99 -6.24
CA ILE A 72 28.09 -19.90 -5.88
C ILE A 72 28.30 -20.70 -4.59
N THR A 73 29.12 -21.75 -4.67
CA THR A 73 29.62 -22.47 -3.48
C THR A 73 31.02 -21.97 -3.18
N GLY A 74 31.31 -21.66 -1.93
CA GLY A 74 32.61 -21.13 -1.53
C GLY A 74 32.73 -20.89 -0.03
N GLU A 75 33.95 -20.60 0.41
CA GLU A 75 34.24 -20.24 1.80
C GLU A 75 33.89 -18.76 2.03
N VAL A 76 33.21 -18.46 3.14
CA VAL A 76 32.95 -17.08 3.57
C VAL A 76 34.18 -16.55 4.31
N VAL A 77 34.76 -15.47 3.82
CA VAL A 77 36.01 -14.89 4.35
C VAL A 77 35.76 -13.47 4.82
N ALA A 78 36.28 -13.13 6.01
CA ALA A 78 36.31 -11.76 6.49
C ALA A 78 37.29 -10.92 5.66
N SER A 79 36.79 -9.85 5.06
CA SER A 79 37.54 -8.92 4.23
C SER A 79 37.17 -7.48 4.58
N PRO A 80 37.85 -6.86 5.57
CA PRO A 80 37.53 -5.51 6.05
C PRO A 80 37.59 -4.40 4.99
N GLN A 81 38.22 -4.67 3.84
CA GLN A 81 38.31 -3.75 2.70
C GLN A 81 37.04 -3.72 1.86
N VAL A 82 36.16 -4.72 2.00
CA VAL A 82 34.91 -4.85 1.25
C VAL A 82 33.81 -4.06 1.95
N LYS A 83 33.24 -3.06 1.26
CA LYS A 83 32.14 -2.23 1.80
C LYS A 83 30.81 -2.98 1.97
N LEU A 84 30.70 -4.19 1.42
CA LEU A 84 29.53 -5.06 1.52
C LEU A 84 29.64 -5.93 2.78
N GLY A 85 29.50 -5.29 3.94
CA GLY A 85 29.53 -5.98 5.23
C GLY A 85 30.90 -6.50 5.67
N GLY A 86 32.00 -6.14 4.99
CA GLY A 86 33.34 -6.61 5.35
C GLY A 86 33.55 -8.10 5.08
N LEU A 87 32.83 -8.67 4.11
CA LEU A 87 32.85 -10.10 3.81
C LEU A 87 33.00 -10.35 2.30
N GLU A 88 33.59 -11.49 1.94
CA GLU A 88 33.58 -12.01 0.58
C GLU A 88 33.43 -13.54 0.57
N ILE A 89 33.08 -14.10 -0.59
CA ILE A 89 33.08 -15.54 -0.83
C ILE A 89 34.25 -15.88 -1.77
N VAL A 90 35.10 -16.80 -1.35
CA VAL A 90 36.11 -17.42 -2.21
C VAL A 90 35.48 -18.67 -2.84
N PRO A 91 35.16 -18.66 -4.15
CA PRO A 91 34.37 -19.71 -4.76
C PRO A 91 35.19 -20.99 -4.96
N SER A 92 34.56 -22.13 -4.69
CA SER A 92 35.02 -23.47 -5.04
C SER A 92 34.18 -24.11 -6.17
N ARG A 93 32.95 -23.59 -6.40
CA ARG A 93 32.09 -24.01 -7.50
C ARG A 93 31.16 -22.88 -7.93
N VAL A 94 31.04 -22.68 -9.25
CA VAL A 94 30.11 -21.73 -9.86
C VAL A 94 29.20 -22.47 -10.83
N GLU A 95 27.89 -22.32 -10.65
CA GLU A 95 26.87 -22.88 -11.53
C GLU A 95 26.03 -21.73 -12.10
N ILE A 96 26.09 -21.52 -13.42
CA ILE A 96 25.17 -20.62 -14.12
C ILE A 96 23.85 -21.38 -14.31
N VAL A 97 22.83 -20.99 -13.55
CA VAL A 97 21.50 -21.62 -13.59
C VAL A 97 20.75 -21.16 -14.84
N SER A 98 20.80 -19.86 -15.12
CA SER A 98 20.21 -19.26 -16.31
C SER A 98 21.02 -18.03 -16.71
N LEU A 99 21.39 -17.98 -17.99
CA LEU A 99 22.09 -16.82 -18.55
C LEU A 99 21.07 -15.72 -18.87
N ALA A 100 21.41 -14.47 -18.55
CA ALA A 100 20.64 -13.31 -18.97
C ALA A 100 21.16 -12.73 -20.30
N GLU A 101 20.28 -12.06 -21.04
CA GLU A 101 20.72 -11.30 -22.21
C GLU A 101 21.67 -10.17 -21.80
N PRO A 102 22.77 -9.91 -22.53
CA PRO A 102 23.74 -8.89 -22.17
C PRO A 102 23.17 -7.46 -22.15
N LYS A 103 22.15 -7.19 -22.98
CA LYS A 103 21.52 -5.87 -23.10
C LYS A 103 20.22 -5.87 -22.30
N LEU A 104 20.26 -5.25 -21.13
CA LEU A 104 19.07 -5.09 -20.30
C LEU A 104 18.13 -4.02 -20.90
N PRO A 105 16.80 -4.20 -20.76
CA PRO A 105 15.80 -3.28 -21.31
C PRO A 105 15.58 -2.02 -20.47
N ILE A 106 16.08 -2.00 -19.23
CA ILE A 106 15.98 -0.88 -18.29
C ILE A 106 17.30 -0.68 -17.55
N ASP A 107 17.53 0.54 -17.07
CA ASP A 107 18.67 0.98 -16.27
C ASP A 107 18.26 2.07 -15.25
N GLU A 108 19.23 2.66 -14.55
CA GLU A 108 19.01 3.70 -13.54
C GLU A 108 18.39 5.00 -14.09
N LYS A 109 18.51 5.26 -15.39
CA LYS A 109 18.02 6.49 -16.05
C LYS A 109 16.68 6.28 -16.74
N THR A 110 16.20 5.05 -16.77
CA THR A 110 14.96 4.69 -17.46
C THR A 110 13.76 5.30 -16.75
N GLY A 111 12.86 5.94 -17.52
CA GLY A 111 11.64 6.54 -17.00
C GLY A 111 10.65 5.51 -16.44
N ILE A 112 9.72 5.97 -15.60
CA ILE A 112 8.75 5.10 -14.90
C ILE A 112 7.92 4.23 -15.85
N ASP A 113 7.47 4.75 -16.99
CA ASP A 113 6.62 3.98 -17.92
C ASP A 113 7.32 2.71 -18.41
N GLN A 114 8.55 2.84 -18.90
CA GLN A 114 9.33 1.68 -19.37
C GLN A 114 9.78 0.79 -18.20
N ARG A 115 10.04 1.36 -17.02
CA ARG A 115 10.33 0.56 -15.82
C ARG A 115 9.16 -0.34 -15.42
N LEU A 116 7.92 0.14 -15.56
CA LEU A 116 6.73 -0.66 -15.29
C LEU A 116 6.51 -1.76 -16.33
N ASP A 117 6.89 -1.55 -17.59
CA ASP A 117 6.85 -2.62 -18.61
C ASP A 117 7.76 -3.79 -18.25
N TRP A 118 8.86 -3.50 -17.55
CA TRP A 118 9.87 -4.45 -17.11
C TRP A 118 9.90 -4.58 -15.58
N ARG A 119 8.73 -4.48 -14.94
CA ARG A 119 8.64 -4.39 -13.47
C ARG A 119 9.36 -5.52 -12.74
N PHE A 120 9.35 -6.74 -13.28
CA PHE A 120 10.04 -7.89 -12.70
C PHE A 120 11.57 -7.73 -12.61
N LEU A 121 12.18 -6.90 -13.48
CA LEU A 121 13.57 -6.48 -13.36
C LEU A 121 13.69 -5.27 -12.43
N ASP A 122 12.76 -4.33 -12.53
CA ASP A 122 12.76 -3.08 -11.77
C ASP A 122 12.76 -3.31 -10.26
N ILE A 123 11.98 -4.29 -9.78
CA ILE A 123 11.89 -4.66 -8.36
C ILE A 123 13.17 -5.27 -7.79
N ARG A 124 14.12 -5.68 -8.64
CA ARG A 124 15.40 -6.23 -8.16
C ARG A 124 16.32 -5.15 -7.62
N ARG A 125 16.03 -3.87 -7.89
CA ARG A 125 16.76 -2.74 -7.32
C ARG A 125 16.47 -2.65 -5.82
N PRO A 126 17.48 -2.46 -4.95
CA PRO A 126 17.28 -2.47 -3.50
C PRO A 126 16.17 -1.54 -3.01
N SER A 127 16.09 -0.32 -3.55
CA SER A 127 15.04 0.64 -3.20
C SER A 127 13.64 0.16 -3.57
N GLN A 128 13.46 -0.55 -4.69
CA GLN A 128 12.14 -1.08 -5.05
C GLN A 128 11.78 -2.33 -4.27
N HIS A 129 12.75 -3.17 -3.95
CA HIS A 129 12.53 -4.32 -3.07
C HIS A 129 12.04 -3.86 -1.70
N LEU A 130 12.68 -2.82 -1.15
CA LEU A 130 12.33 -2.23 0.15
C LEU A 130 10.86 -1.76 0.21
N VAL A 131 10.28 -1.29 -0.89
CA VAL A 131 8.84 -0.92 -0.94
C VAL A 131 7.97 -2.10 -0.52
N PHE A 132 8.27 -3.31 -1.00
CA PHE A 132 7.47 -4.52 -0.73
C PHE A 132 7.81 -5.17 0.62
N ASP A 133 9.03 -5.00 1.11
CA ASP A 133 9.38 -5.38 2.49
C ASP A 133 8.62 -4.50 3.50
N VAL A 134 8.54 -3.20 3.23
CA VAL A 134 7.72 -2.26 4.01
C VAL A 134 6.24 -2.61 3.88
N GLN A 135 5.73 -2.91 2.69
CA GLN A 135 4.35 -3.39 2.51
C GLN A 135 4.05 -4.61 3.37
N THR A 136 4.92 -5.62 3.36
CA THR A 136 4.78 -6.82 4.17
C THR A 136 4.70 -6.48 5.66
N THR A 137 5.53 -5.53 6.11
CA THR A 137 5.56 -5.07 7.50
C THR A 137 4.29 -4.32 7.89
N VAL A 138 3.82 -3.43 7.01
CA VAL A 138 2.57 -2.68 7.18
C VAL A 138 1.40 -3.63 7.34
N GLU A 139 1.21 -4.55 6.39
CA GLU A 139 0.08 -5.48 6.43
C GLU A 139 0.14 -6.43 7.64
N ARG A 140 1.34 -6.91 8.00
CA ARG A 140 1.52 -7.72 9.20
C ARG A 140 1.12 -6.95 10.46
N ALA A 141 1.58 -5.71 10.62
CA ALA A 141 1.26 -4.88 11.79
C ALA A 141 -0.24 -4.58 11.88
N MET A 142 -0.92 -4.35 10.75
CA MET A 142 -2.38 -4.20 10.71
C MET A 142 -3.10 -5.47 11.16
N ARG A 143 -2.71 -6.64 10.63
CA ARG A 143 -3.30 -7.93 11.00
C ARG A 143 -3.04 -8.31 12.46
N GLU A 144 -1.86 -8.00 12.99
CA GLU A 144 -1.53 -8.20 14.40
C GLU A 144 -2.45 -7.38 15.32
N LEU A 145 -2.62 -6.09 15.05
CA LEU A 145 -3.55 -5.25 15.82
C LEU A 145 -4.99 -5.75 15.70
N ALA A 146 -5.42 -6.11 14.48
CA ALA A 146 -6.74 -6.65 14.23
C ALA A 146 -6.97 -7.94 15.06
N ALA A 147 -6.00 -8.85 15.11
CA ALA A 147 -6.06 -10.07 15.92
C ALA A 147 -6.09 -9.78 17.44
N GLU A 148 -5.25 -8.85 17.91
CA GLU A 148 -5.21 -8.39 19.31
C GLU A 148 -6.58 -7.81 19.75
N GLU A 149 -7.22 -7.04 18.87
CA GLU A 149 -8.55 -6.45 19.08
C GLU A 149 -9.73 -7.35 18.65
N ARG A 150 -9.46 -8.64 18.37
CA ARG A 150 -10.45 -9.68 18.03
C ARG A 150 -11.32 -9.37 16.81
N PHE A 151 -10.75 -8.71 15.81
CA PHE A 151 -11.36 -8.61 14.48
C PHE A 151 -11.38 -9.97 13.79
N THR A 152 -12.39 -10.18 12.96
CA THR A 152 -12.49 -11.31 12.03
C THR A 152 -12.04 -10.84 10.65
N GLU A 153 -10.98 -11.45 10.11
CA GLU A 153 -10.57 -11.22 8.72
C GLU A 153 -11.55 -11.92 7.77
N LEU A 154 -12.16 -11.16 6.86
CA LEU A 154 -13.12 -11.65 5.87
C LEU A 154 -12.58 -11.48 4.44
N HIS A 155 -13.10 -12.31 3.54
CA HIS A 155 -12.88 -12.18 2.09
C HIS A 155 -14.22 -12.09 1.38
N THR A 156 -14.57 -10.88 0.95
CA THR A 156 -15.88 -10.62 0.36
C THR A 156 -15.85 -10.77 -1.16
N PRO A 157 -16.99 -11.13 -1.79
CA PRO A 157 -17.08 -11.25 -3.24
C PRO A 157 -16.67 -9.96 -3.96
N LYS A 158 -15.96 -10.10 -5.09
CA LYS A 158 -15.57 -8.97 -5.95
C LYS A 158 -16.44 -8.83 -7.20
N LEU A 159 -17.40 -9.73 -7.37
CA LEU A 159 -18.43 -9.68 -8.41
C LEU A 159 -19.77 -9.36 -7.74
N MET A 160 -20.33 -8.21 -8.09
CA MET A 160 -21.61 -7.71 -7.58
C MET A 160 -22.71 -7.87 -8.63
N GLY A 161 -23.93 -8.17 -8.18
CA GLY A 161 -25.11 -8.26 -9.05
C GLY A 161 -25.73 -6.91 -9.39
N THR A 162 -25.28 -5.84 -8.75
CA THR A 162 -25.73 -4.46 -8.94
C THR A 162 -24.53 -3.55 -9.04
N ALA A 163 -24.64 -2.46 -9.80
CA ALA A 163 -23.66 -1.38 -9.73
C ALA A 163 -23.56 -0.88 -8.28
N SER A 164 -22.35 -0.52 -7.86
CA SER A 164 -22.02 -0.08 -6.51
C SER A 164 -22.63 1.29 -6.16
N GLU A 165 -22.26 1.79 -4.99
CA GLU A 165 -22.82 2.91 -4.22
C GLU A 165 -23.21 4.19 -4.99
N SER A 166 -22.54 4.51 -6.10
CA SER A 166 -22.77 5.71 -6.92
C SER A 166 -23.49 5.44 -8.25
N GLY A 167 -23.64 4.17 -8.65
CA GLY A 167 -24.19 3.77 -9.94
C GLY A 167 -23.36 4.18 -11.17
N ALA A 168 -22.18 4.79 -10.98
CA ALA A 168 -21.32 5.32 -12.04
C ALA A 168 -19.89 4.76 -11.93
N GLU A 169 -19.16 4.81 -13.05
CA GLU A 169 -17.72 4.49 -13.10
C GLU A 169 -17.37 3.08 -12.56
N VAL A 170 -18.17 2.09 -12.92
CA VAL A 170 -18.00 0.67 -12.57
C VAL A 170 -17.48 -0.15 -13.75
N PHE A 171 -16.69 -1.20 -13.48
CA PHE A 171 -16.34 -2.18 -14.50
C PHE A 171 -17.43 -3.24 -14.62
N GLU A 172 -17.99 -3.39 -15.81
CA GLU A 172 -18.97 -4.43 -16.14
C GLU A 172 -18.29 -5.71 -16.64
N VAL A 173 -18.82 -6.85 -16.23
CA VAL A 173 -18.33 -8.18 -16.60
C VAL A 173 -19.53 -9.05 -16.98
N GLY A 174 -19.42 -9.79 -18.08
CA GLY A 174 -20.42 -10.80 -18.45
C GLY A 174 -20.46 -11.95 -17.44
N TYR A 175 -21.65 -12.31 -16.95
CA TYR A 175 -21.84 -13.34 -15.93
C TYR A 175 -23.02 -14.25 -16.29
N PHE A 176 -22.77 -15.36 -17.01
CA PHE A 176 -23.76 -16.41 -17.32
C PHE A 176 -25.13 -15.89 -17.82
N GLY A 177 -25.14 -14.96 -18.78
CA GLY A 177 -26.37 -14.40 -19.37
C GLY A 177 -26.94 -13.19 -18.65
N ARG A 178 -26.26 -12.68 -17.61
CA ARG A 178 -26.51 -11.38 -16.98
C ARG A 178 -25.22 -10.57 -16.88
N THR A 179 -25.33 -9.31 -16.46
CA THR A 179 -24.18 -8.44 -16.14
C THR A 179 -23.83 -8.57 -14.66
N ALA A 180 -22.54 -8.60 -14.35
CA ALA A 180 -21.98 -8.39 -13.02
C ALA A 180 -21.06 -7.18 -13.04
N TYR A 181 -20.72 -6.67 -11.86
CA TYR A 181 -19.88 -5.49 -11.68
C TYR A 181 -18.71 -5.82 -10.77
N LEU A 182 -17.52 -5.28 -11.05
CA LEU A 182 -16.40 -5.37 -10.10
C LEU A 182 -16.65 -4.44 -8.90
N ALA A 183 -16.40 -4.94 -7.69
CA ALA A 183 -16.65 -4.20 -6.47
C ALA A 183 -15.71 -2.98 -6.30
N GLN A 184 -16.29 -1.79 -6.15
CA GLN A 184 -15.60 -0.53 -5.84
C GLN A 184 -15.24 -0.37 -4.35
N SER A 185 -15.82 -1.21 -3.49
CA SER A 185 -15.54 -1.33 -2.06
C SER A 185 -16.19 -2.63 -1.55
N PRO A 186 -15.76 -3.20 -0.42
CA PRO A 186 -16.48 -4.26 0.27
C PRO A 186 -17.60 -3.73 1.19
N GLN A 187 -17.99 -2.45 1.09
CA GLN A 187 -18.82 -1.73 2.06
C GLN A 187 -20.17 -2.38 2.36
N PHE A 188 -20.87 -2.87 1.34
CA PHE A 188 -22.15 -3.56 1.56
C PHE A 188 -21.94 -4.88 2.30
N TYR A 189 -20.90 -5.63 1.94
CA TYR A 189 -20.62 -6.93 2.54
C TYR A 189 -20.12 -6.82 3.99
N LYS A 190 -19.29 -5.83 4.33
CA LYS A 190 -18.85 -5.63 5.72
C LYS A 190 -19.98 -5.20 6.65
N GLN A 191 -20.93 -4.37 6.18
CA GLN A 191 -22.14 -4.06 6.96
C GLN A 191 -23.08 -5.27 7.09
N MET A 192 -23.21 -6.11 6.05
CA MET A 192 -23.95 -7.37 6.15
C MET A 192 -23.31 -8.33 7.16
N ALA A 193 -21.98 -8.37 7.26
CA ALA A 193 -21.28 -9.17 8.27
C ALA A 193 -21.56 -8.66 9.70
N ILE A 194 -21.60 -7.34 9.91
CA ILE A 194 -22.02 -6.72 11.17
C ILE A 194 -23.46 -7.13 11.53
N ALA A 195 -24.39 -7.02 10.57
CA ALA A 195 -25.77 -7.48 10.76
C ALA A 195 -25.86 -9.00 11.01
N GLY A 196 -24.88 -9.77 10.52
CA GLY A 196 -24.73 -11.21 10.77
C GLY A 196 -24.11 -11.57 12.13
N GLY A 197 -23.77 -10.60 12.97
CA GLY A 197 -23.21 -10.80 14.31
C GLY A 197 -21.68 -10.86 14.38
N ILE A 198 -20.98 -10.44 13.31
CA ILE A 198 -19.53 -10.27 13.34
C ILE A 198 -19.23 -8.83 13.77
N ASP A 199 -19.04 -8.62 15.07
CA ASP A 199 -18.93 -7.27 15.64
C ASP A 199 -17.74 -6.46 15.11
N ARG A 200 -16.68 -7.11 14.63
CA ARG A 200 -15.43 -6.47 14.20
C ARG A 200 -14.92 -7.14 12.94
N VAL A 201 -15.01 -6.43 11.82
CA VAL A 201 -14.65 -6.92 10.48
C VAL A 201 -13.38 -6.23 10.01
N PHE A 202 -12.45 -7.02 9.47
CA PHE A 202 -11.23 -6.56 8.83
C PHE A 202 -11.10 -7.25 7.46
N GLU A 203 -10.72 -6.52 6.41
CA GLU A 203 -10.46 -7.10 5.10
C GLU A 203 -9.29 -6.38 4.43
N ILE A 204 -8.34 -7.14 3.89
CA ILE A 204 -7.36 -6.65 2.92
C ILE A 204 -7.65 -7.35 1.59
N GLY A 205 -8.04 -6.59 0.57
CA GLY A 205 -8.47 -7.16 -0.70
C GLY A 205 -8.50 -6.20 -1.87
N PRO A 206 -8.65 -6.72 -3.10
CA PRO A 206 -8.70 -5.88 -4.29
C PRO A 206 -9.98 -5.06 -4.37
N VAL A 207 -9.83 -3.84 -4.85
CA VAL A 207 -10.86 -2.83 -5.09
C VAL A 207 -10.70 -2.29 -6.51
N PHE A 208 -11.82 -2.11 -7.22
CA PHE A 208 -11.82 -1.71 -8.63
C PHE A 208 -12.60 -0.42 -8.84
N ARG A 209 -12.00 0.60 -9.45
CA ARG A 209 -12.69 1.87 -9.81
C ARG A 209 -12.47 2.16 -11.29
N ALA A 210 -13.54 2.39 -12.05
CA ALA A 210 -13.42 2.67 -13.49
C ALA A 210 -13.35 4.17 -13.81
N GLU A 211 -13.15 5.03 -12.79
CA GLU A 211 -13.02 6.47 -12.98
C GLU A 211 -11.87 6.81 -13.94
N PRO A 212 -12.09 7.66 -14.97
CA PRO A 212 -11.05 8.06 -15.92
C PRO A 212 -10.11 9.12 -15.30
N SER A 213 -9.40 8.73 -14.25
CA SER A 213 -8.49 9.59 -13.49
C SER A 213 -7.02 9.29 -13.83
N PHE A 214 -6.27 10.34 -14.14
CA PHE A 214 -4.88 10.25 -14.63
C PHE A 214 -3.86 10.84 -13.64
N THR A 215 -4.22 10.94 -12.37
CA THR A 215 -3.35 11.57 -11.36
C THR A 215 -2.31 10.60 -10.81
N SER A 216 -1.31 11.11 -10.10
CA SER A 216 -0.28 10.31 -9.46
C SER A 216 -0.78 9.44 -8.29
N ARG A 217 -2.05 9.55 -7.90
CA ARG A 217 -2.63 8.97 -6.67
C ARG A 217 -3.78 7.99 -6.90
N HIS A 218 -4.18 7.79 -8.16
CA HIS A 218 -5.29 6.91 -8.53
C HIS A 218 -4.80 5.68 -9.29
N ALA A 219 -5.51 4.58 -9.08
CA ALA A 219 -5.35 3.32 -9.79
C ALA A 219 -6.76 2.76 -10.05
N THR A 220 -6.92 1.99 -11.12
CA THR A 220 -8.22 1.36 -11.44
C THR A 220 -8.41 0.02 -10.74
N GLU A 221 -7.32 -0.60 -10.28
CA GLU A 221 -7.26 -1.77 -9.40
C GLU A 221 -6.23 -1.48 -8.30
N PHE A 222 -6.63 -1.63 -7.04
CA PHE A 222 -5.74 -1.41 -5.89
C PHE A 222 -6.15 -2.27 -4.70
N THR A 223 -5.25 -2.42 -3.72
CA THR A 223 -5.53 -3.10 -2.46
C THR A 223 -6.14 -2.14 -1.45
N GLY A 224 -7.39 -2.38 -1.06
CA GLY A 224 -8.06 -1.72 0.04
C GLY A 224 -7.80 -2.43 1.37
N VAL A 225 -7.75 -1.65 2.45
CA VAL A 225 -7.79 -2.09 3.84
C VAL A 225 -9.09 -1.58 4.43
N ASP A 226 -10.02 -2.48 4.69
CA ASP A 226 -11.39 -2.18 5.06
C ASP A 226 -11.72 -2.68 6.46
N VAL A 227 -12.37 -1.82 7.23
CA VAL A 227 -12.73 -2.09 8.62
C VAL A 227 -14.19 -1.71 8.85
N GLU A 228 -14.89 -2.48 9.67
CA GLU A 228 -16.21 -2.13 10.19
C GLU A 228 -16.33 -2.62 11.65
N ILE A 229 -16.86 -1.79 12.54
CA ILE A 229 -16.93 -2.00 13.99
C ILE A 229 -18.38 -1.78 14.43
N ALA A 230 -18.97 -2.79 15.08
CA ALA A 230 -20.29 -2.75 15.67
C ALA A 230 -20.26 -2.20 17.10
N TRP A 231 -21.44 -1.81 17.58
CA TRP A 231 -21.66 -1.31 18.94
C TRP A 231 -20.81 -0.08 19.27
N ILE A 232 -20.55 0.77 18.27
CA ILE A 232 -19.89 2.06 18.48
C ILE A 232 -20.86 3.06 19.09
N ASP A 233 -20.35 3.94 19.94
CA ASP A 233 -21.09 5.08 20.48
C ASP A 233 -21.14 6.22 19.47
N GLY A 234 -20.12 6.34 18.62
CA GLY A 234 -20.07 7.33 17.54
C GLY A 234 -18.87 7.15 16.63
N VAL A 235 -18.77 8.02 15.62
CA VAL A 235 -17.70 7.96 14.61
C VAL A 235 -16.29 8.10 15.20
N GLU A 236 -16.16 8.71 16.38
CA GLU A 236 -14.92 8.82 17.15
C GLU A 236 -14.30 7.45 17.46
N ASP A 237 -15.09 6.41 17.72
CA ASP A 237 -14.57 5.06 17.98
C ASP A 237 -13.82 4.48 16.76
N VAL A 238 -14.29 4.82 15.56
CA VAL A 238 -13.69 4.42 14.29
C VAL A 238 -12.39 5.19 14.05
N MET A 239 -12.39 6.50 14.28
CA MET A 239 -11.18 7.33 14.17
C MET A 239 -10.11 6.91 15.18
N ALA A 240 -10.50 6.64 16.43
CA ALA A 240 -9.60 6.16 17.48
C ALA A 240 -8.99 4.79 17.16
N PHE A 241 -9.73 3.91 16.48
CA PHE A 241 -9.16 2.65 15.97
C PHE A 241 -8.12 2.91 14.87
N GLU A 242 -8.44 3.77 13.90
CA GLU A 242 -7.51 4.13 12.82
C GLU A 242 -6.21 4.73 13.34
N GLU A 243 -6.30 5.60 14.34
CA GLU A 243 -5.16 6.18 15.06
C GLU A 243 -4.23 5.12 15.63
N ARG A 244 -4.79 4.15 16.40
CA ARG A 244 -4.01 3.04 16.95
C ARG A 244 -3.39 2.18 15.85
N MET A 245 -4.13 1.94 14.77
CA MET A 245 -3.65 1.18 13.61
C MET A 245 -2.45 1.86 12.95
N LEU A 246 -2.56 3.15 12.63
CA LEU A 246 -1.47 3.90 12.00
C LEU A 246 -0.28 4.09 12.93
N HIS A 247 -0.50 4.33 14.22
CA HIS A 247 0.58 4.36 15.21
C HIS A 247 1.35 3.04 15.26
N ARG A 248 0.66 1.90 15.36
CA ARG A 248 1.27 0.55 15.36
C ARG A 248 2.05 0.27 14.07
N VAL A 249 1.44 0.58 12.92
CA VAL A 249 2.05 0.39 11.60
C VAL A 249 3.32 1.21 11.45
N LEU A 250 3.25 2.52 11.73
CA LEU A 250 4.39 3.41 11.53
C LEU A 250 5.51 3.16 12.54
N THR A 251 5.17 2.70 13.76
CA THR A 251 6.17 2.21 14.73
C THR A 251 6.93 1.01 14.17
N ALA A 252 6.21 -0.03 13.72
CA ALA A 252 6.84 -1.23 13.17
C ALA A 252 7.71 -0.94 11.94
N VAL A 253 7.26 -0.04 11.06
CA VAL A 253 8.04 0.37 9.89
C VAL A 253 9.28 1.18 10.30
N ALA A 254 9.15 2.13 11.23
CA ALA A 254 10.28 2.92 11.70
C ALA A 254 11.36 2.05 12.36
N GLU A 255 10.96 1.08 13.18
CA GLU A 255 11.89 0.16 13.87
C GLU A 255 12.59 -0.79 12.91
N GLN A 256 11.89 -1.34 11.91
CA GLN A 256 12.45 -2.37 11.03
C GLN A 256 13.14 -1.82 9.79
N HIS A 257 12.66 -0.70 9.26
CA HIS A 257 13.08 -0.18 7.95
C HIS A 257 13.55 1.27 7.98
N GLY A 258 13.49 1.96 9.12
CA GLY A 258 13.72 3.41 9.20
C GLY A 258 15.05 3.88 8.62
N GLU A 259 16.15 3.17 8.88
CA GLU A 259 17.47 3.50 8.32
C GLU A 259 17.52 3.30 6.80
N ALA A 260 17.02 2.17 6.30
CA ALA A 260 16.98 1.86 4.87
C ALA A 260 16.07 2.82 4.10
N ILE A 261 14.94 3.24 4.70
CA ILE A 261 14.04 4.24 4.11
C ILE A 261 14.75 5.59 3.99
N ALA A 262 15.48 6.01 5.03
CA ALA A 262 16.25 7.26 5.00
C ALA A 262 17.36 7.23 3.95
N GLU A 263 18.07 6.11 3.82
CA GLU A 263 19.12 5.93 2.83
C GLU A 263 18.58 5.93 1.39
N HIS A 264 17.52 5.17 1.11
CA HIS A 264 17.05 4.95 -0.26
C HIS A 264 16.06 5.99 -0.77
N PHE A 265 15.27 6.61 0.11
CA PHE A 265 14.22 7.56 -0.27
C PHE A 265 14.45 8.98 0.26
N GLY A 266 15.44 9.19 1.13
CA GLY A 266 15.73 10.52 1.69
C GLY A 266 14.63 11.06 2.59
N THR A 267 13.77 10.17 3.13
CA THR A 267 12.67 10.52 4.03
C THR A 267 12.75 9.73 5.33
N ARG A 268 12.07 10.21 6.37
CA ARG A 268 11.97 9.50 7.66
C ARG A 268 10.52 9.21 7.97
N VAL A 269 10.28 8.02 8.50
CA VAL A 269 8.97 7.65 9.04
C VAL A 269 8.82 8.29 10.40
N VAL A 270 7.80 9.13 10.54
CA VAL A 270 7.43 9.77 11.80
C VAL A 270 6.33 8.93 12.44
N VAL A 271 6.57 8.46 13.66
CA VAL A 271 5.54 7.79 14.46
C VAL A 271 4.64 8.87 15.05
N PRO A 272 3.34 8.91 14.72
CA PRO A 272 2.46 9.98 15.18
C PRO A 272 2.08 9.80 16.65
N GLU A 273 1.95 10.91 17.37
CA GLU A 273 1.37 10.93 18.71
C GLU A 273 -0.15 10.79 18.63
N LEU A 274 -0.77 10.23 19.67
CA LEU A 274 -2.22 10.13 19.77
C LEU A 274 -2.76 11.15 20.79
N PRO A 275 -3.92 11.76 20.55
CA PRO A 275 -4.79 11.65 19.36
C PRO A 275 -4.35 12.60 18.23
N PHE A 276 -4.81 12.33 16.99
CA PHE A 276 -4.57 13.17 15.83
C PHE A 276 -5.39 14.49 15.89
N PRO A 277 -4.97 15.57 15.24
CA PRO A 277 -5.81 16.76 15.10
C PRO A 277 -7.14 16.43 14.39
N ARG A 278 -8.23 17.02 14.87
CA ARG A 278 -9.57 16.93 14.28
C ARG A 278 -10.05 18.33 13.89
N ILE A 279 -10.67 18.46 12.74
CA ILE A 279 -11.30 19.70 12.27
C ILE A 279 -12.62 19.37 11.56
N THR A 280 -13.65 20.20 11.73
CA THR A 280 -14.88 20.02 10.95
C THR A 280 -14.68 20.53 9.52
N MET A 281 -15.44 20.03 8.55
CA MET A 281 -15.39 20.53 7.17
C MET A 281 -15.70 22.03 7.13
N ALA A 282 -16.67 22.49 7.92
CA ALA A 282 -17.01 23.91 8.02
C ALA A 282 -15.81 24.76 8.47
N ASP A 283 -15.11 24.33 9.52
CA ASP A 283 -13.91 25.03 10.02
C ASP A 283 -12.73 24.93 9.04
N ALA A 284 -12.56 23.79 8.38
CA ALA A 284 -11.54 23.58 7.37
C ALA A 284 -11.73 24.54 6.19
N LEU A 285 -12.95 24.63 5.64
CA LEU A 285 -13.28 25.58 4.58
C LEU A 285 -13.08 27.03 5.04
N ALA A 286 -13.48 27.39 6.26
CA ALA A 286 -13.27 28.73 6.80
C ALA A 286 -11.78 29.10 6.88
N ARG A 287 -10.93 28.19 7.39
CA ARG A 287 -9.48 28.40 7.48
C ARG A 287 -8.83 28.49 6.09
N LEU A 288 -9.20 27.61 5.17
CA LEU A 288 -8.66 27.62 3.80
C LEU A 288 -9.07 28.89 3.04
N ARG A 289 -10.32 29.35 3.20
CA ARG A 289 -10.78 30.60 2.59
C ARG A 289 -10.01 31.82 3.10
N ALA A 290 -9.58 31.81 4.36
CA ALA A 290 -8.74 32.85 4.93
C ALA A 290 -7.32 32.90 4.30
N THR A 291 -6.80 31.80 3.73
CA THR A 291 -5.53 31.80 2.97
C THR A 291 -5.70 32.26 1.53
N GLY A 292 -6.95 32.38 1.06
CA GLY A 292 -7.28 32.74 -0.31
C GLY A 292 -7.56 31.55 -1.24
N TRP A 293 -7.62 30.33 -0.72
CA TRP A 293 -8.17 29.18 -1.44
C TRP A 293 -9.71 29.29 -1.50
N ASP A 294 -10.34 28.99 -2.64
CA ASP A 294 -11.81 29.10 -2.83
C ASP A 294 -12.42 30.44 -2.35
N ARG A 295 -11.86 31.60 -2.76
CA ARG A 295 -12.36 32.93 -2.33
C ARG A 295 -13.83 33.18 -2.64
N GLU A 296 -14.35 32.54 -3.69
CA GLU A 296 -15.74 32.66 -4.12
C GLU A 296 -16.69 31.82 -3.26
N GLY A 297 -16.16 30.87 -2.46
CA GLY A 297 -16.93 30.07 -1.52
C GLY A 297 -17.85 29.05 -2.18
N VAL A 298 -17.46 28.53 -3.35
CA VAL A 298 -18.33 27.66 -4.17
C VAL A 298 -18.07 26.17 -3.94
N LYS A 299 -16.98 25.83 -3.25
CA LYS A 299 -16.61 24.42 -2.99
C LYS A 299 -17.14 23.96 -1.65
N ASP A 300 -17.80 22.80 -1.67
CA ASP A 300 -18.29 22.09 -0.49
C ASP A 300 -17.39 20.91 -0.08
N ASP A 301 -16.30 20.70 -0.82
CA ASP A 301 -15.32 19.64 -0.61
C ASP A 301 -13.89 20.11 -0.89
N LEU A 302 -12.90 19.36 -0.41
CA LEU A 302 -11.49 19.69 -0.57
C LEU A 302 -10.96 19.16 -1.90
N ASP A 303 -10.44 20.08 -2.71
CA ASP A 303 -9.62 19.69 -3.86
C ASP A 303 -8.17 19.40 -3.42
N PRO A 304 -7.32 18.86 -4.31
CA PRO A 304 -5.93 18.57 -3.98
C PRO A 304 -5.12 19.73 -3.41
N GLU A 305 -5.45 20.98 -3.77
CA GLU A 305 -4.77 22.17 -3.23
C GLU A 305 -5.24 22.48 -1.82
N GLY A 306 -6.54 22.33 -1.57
CA GLY A 306 -7.16 22.44 -0.24
C GLY A 306 -6.58 21.42 0.73
N GLU A 307 -6.47 20.15 0.35
CA GLU A 307 -5.86 19.09 1.16
C GLU A 307 -4.43 19.46 1.60
N ARG A 308 -3.58 19.85 0.64
CA ARG A 308 -2.18 20.22 0.88
C ARG A 308 -2.07 21.44 1.79
N THR A 309 -2.87 22.45 1.52
CA THR A 309 -2.86 23.70 2.29
C THR A 309 -3.33 23.45 3.72
N LEU A 310 -4.39 22.66 3.90
CA LEU A 310 -4.90 22.32 5.23
C LEU A 310 -3.87 21.52 6.04
N CYS A 311 -3.26 20.50 5.44
CA CYS A 311 -2.21 19.72 6.12
C CYS A 311 -1.03 20.60 6.51
N ALA A 312 -0.60 21.53 5.65
CA ALA A 312 0.50 22.45 5.96
C ALA A 312 0.16 23.38 7.14
N LEU A 313 -1.08 23.90 7.20
CA LEU A 313 -1.55 24.73 8.32
C LEU A 313 -1.55 23.94 9.63
N ILE A 314 -2.14 22.74 9.63
CA ILE A 314 -2.22 21.90 10.83
C ILE A 314 -0.83 21.47 11.29
N ALA A 315 0.06 21.08 10.37
CA ALA A 315 1.43 20.73 10.70
C ALA A 315 2.20 21.91 11.31
N ALA A 316 1.99 23.14 10.83
CA ALA A 316 2.62 24.33 11.40
C ALA A 316 2.09 24.67 12.81
N GLU A 317 0.80 24.43 13.08
CA GLU A 317 0.16 24.70 14.37
C GLU A 317 0.45 23.62 15.43
N THR A 318 0.46 22.36 15.02
CA THR A 318 0.44 21.20 15.93
C THR A 318 1.68 20.32 15.85
N GLY A 319 2.49 20.47 14.80
CA GLY A 319 3.59 19.54 14.49
C GLY A 319 3.14 18.19 13.93
N HIS A 320 1.84 17.97 13.74
CA HIS A 320 1.28 16.69 13.34
C HIS A 320 1.20 16.53 11.81
N GLU A 321 1.56 15.36 11.28
CA GLU A 321 1.49 15.08 9.82
C GLU A 321 0.09 14.68 9.34
N PHE A 322 -0.79 14.32 10.27
CA PHE A 322 -2.16 13.86 10.04
C PHE A 322 -3.20 14.87 10.50
N VAL A 323 -4.36 14.89 9.85
CA VAL A 323 -5.57 15.57 10.33
C VAL A 323 -6.84 14.83 9.88
N PHE A 324 -7.76 14.61 10.80
CA PHE A 324 -9.13 14.21 10.47
C PHE A 324 -9.96 15.43 10.09
N VAL A 325 -10.53 15.42 8.90
CA VAL A 325 -11.62 16.32 8.52
C VAL A 325 -12.92 15.59 8.81
N THR A 326 -13.87 16.21 9.49
CA THR A 326 -15.10 15.57 10.00
C THR A 326 -16.35 16.34 9.61
N ARG A 327 -17.54 15.77 9.81
CA ARG A 327 -18.84 16.45 9.58
C ARG A 327 -19.00 16.99 8.16
N PHE A 328 -18.80 16.13 7.16
CA PHE A 328 -18.95 16.52 5.75
C PHE A 328 -20.43 16.77 5.39
N PRO A 329 -20.71 17.68 4.44
CA PRO A 329 -22.05 17.87 3.90
C PRO A 329 -22.65 16.56 3.38
N ALA A 330 -23.90 16.28 3.73
CA ALA A 330 -24.59 15.06 3.30
C ALA A 330 -24.70 14.97 1.77
N ALA A 331 -24.69 16.10 1.06
CA ALA A 331 -24.76 16.16 -0.40
C ALA A 331 -23.58 15.46 -1.10
N VAL A 332 -22.37 15.50 -0.53
CA VAL A 332 -21.15 14.94 -1.13
C VAL A 332 -20.81 13.54 -0.64
N ARG A 333 -21.53 13.03 0.38
CA ARG A 333 -21.27 11.70 0.96
C ARG A 333 -22.26 10.62 0.52
N PRO A 334 -21.88 9.33 0.60
CA PRO A 334 -22.77 8.22 0.28
C PRO A 334 -24.02 8.16 1.17
N PHE A 335 -25.09 7.56 0.65
CA PHE A 335 -26.40 7.50 1.32
C PHE A 335 -26.41 6.69 2.63
N TYR A 336 -25.41 5.83 2.85
CA TYR A 336 -25.32 4.98 4.03
C TYR A 336 -24.53 5.62 5.18
N HIS A 337 -24.04 6.86 5.02
CA HIS A 337 -23.46 7.61 6.13
C HIS A 337 -24.56 8.11 7.07
N LEU A 338 -24.36 7.94 8.38
CA LEU A 338 -25.33 8.41 9.37
C LEU A 338 -25.42 9.94 9.31
N ARG A 339 -26.66 10.46 9.33
CA ARG A 339 -26.93 11.89 9.48
C ARG A 339 -27.47 12.11 10.91
N PRO A 340 -26.82 12.98 11.70
CA PRO A 340 -27.25 13.21 13.07
C PRO A 340 -28.63 13.90 13.08
N GLU A 341 -29.39 13.70 14.16
CA GLU A 341 -30.80 14.14 14.22
C GLU A 341 -30.94 15.64 14.42
N ASP A 342 -29.99 16.25 15.12
CA ASP A 342 -29.90 17.69 15.39
C ASP A 342 -29.45 18.49 14.16
N ASP A 343 -28.64 17.88 13.27
CA ASP A 343 -28.19 18.51 12.02
C ASP A 343 -28.10 17.50 10.87
N PRO A 344 -29.21 17.24 10.15
CA PRO A 344 -29.24 16.30 9.05
C PRO A 344 -28.55 16.81 7.77
N THR A 345 -28.01 18.05 7.78
CA THR A 345 -27.31 18.62 6.61
C THR A 345 -25.89 18.11 6.47
N VAL A 346 -25.33 17.54 7.55
CA VAL A 346 -24.01 16.91 7.59
C VAL A 346 -24.11 15.40 7.86
N THR A 347 -22.97 14.73 7.84
CA THR A 347 -22.83 13.31 8.13
C THR A 347 -21.85 13.06 9.26
N GLU A 348 -22.02 11.97 10.01
CA GLU A 348 -21.03 11.43 10.94
C GLU A 348 -19.92 10.69 10.17
N SER A 349 -19.23 11.43 9.30
CA SER A 349 -18.14 10.93 8.45
C SER A 349 -16.86 11.71 8.67
N PHE A 350 -15.76 11.11 8.22
CA PHE A 350 -14.45 11.73 8.20
C PHE A 350 -13.65 11.31 6.98
N ASP A 351 -12.69 12.16 6.62
CA ASP A 351 -11.52 11.78 5.85
C ASP A 351 -10.27 11.98 6.70
N LEU A 352 -9.29 11.08 6.57
CA LEU A 352 -7.97 11.26 7.14
C LEU A 352 -7.00 11.73 6.05
N LEU A 353 -6.46 12.93 6.25
CA LEU A 353 -5.40 13.47 5.41
C LEU A 353 -4.03 13.20 6.04
N TRP A 354 -3.08 12.77 5.21
CA TRP A 354 -1.67 12.63 5.57
C TRP A 354 -0.78 13.30 4.53
N LYS A 355 0.10 14.23 4.95
CA LYS A 355 1.02 14.95 4.05
C LYS A 355 0.33 15.56 2.81
N GLY A 356 -0.89 16.07 2.99
CA GLY A 356 -1.64 16.75 1.93
C GLY A 356 -2.37 15.84 0.96
N VAL A 357 -2.63 14.59 1.33
CA VAL A 357 -3.37 13.61 0.54
C VAL A 357 -4.33 12.83 1.44
N GLU A 358 -5.58 12.66 1.01
CA GLU A 358 -6.51 11.71 1.63
C GLU A 358 -6.03 10.26 1.50
N ILE A 359 -5.92 9.57 2.65
CA ILE A 359 -5.58 8.14 2.70
C ILE A 359 -6.76 7.25 3.07
N THR A 360 -7.76 7.81 3.75
CA THR A 360 -8.90 7.07 4.29
C THR A 360 -10.16 7.92 4.22
N THR A 361 -11.27 7.26 3.91
CA THR A 361 -12.62 7.76 4.17
C THR A 361 -13.31 6.79 5.13
N GLY A 362 -14.00 7.34 6.13
CA GLY A 362 -14.78 6.56 7.09
C GLY A 362 -16.04 7.28 7.56
N ALA A 363 -16.94 6.54 8.21
CA ALA A 363 -18.14 7.09 8.81
C ALA A 363 -18.78 6.11 9.79
N GLN A 364 -19.62 6.65 10.69
CA GLN A 364 -20.72 5.90 11.27
C GLN A 364 -21.79 5.67 10.20
N ARG A 365 -22.39 4.48 10.20
CA ARG A 365 -23.39 4.07 9.20
C ARG A 365 -24.82 4.25 9.70
N GLU A 366 -25.71 4.55 8.77
CA GLU A 366 -27.15 4.56 9.06
C GLU A 366 -27.67 3.13 9.15
N HIS A 367 -27.81 2.63 10.38
CA HIS A 367 -28.26 1.28 10.68
C HIS A 367 -29.80 1.17 10.76
N ARG A 368 -30.53 2.29 10.83
CA ARG A 368 -32.00 2.30 10.93
C ARG A 368 -32.59 2.18 9.53
N HIS A 369 -33.15 1.00 9.23
CA HIS A 369 -33.67 0.63 7.91
C HIS A 369 -34.46 1.76 7.20
N ASP A 370 -35.48 2.32 7.86
CA ASP A 370 -36.36 3.30 7.20
C ASP A 370 -35.64 4.61 6.87
N ARG A 371 -34.70 5.04 7.71
CA ARG A 371 -33.85 6.21 7.44
C ARG A 371 -32.89 5.90 6.30
N LEU A 372 -32.24 4.74 6.31
CA LEU A 372 -31.32 4.31 5.26
C LEU A 372 -32.02 4.26 3.88
N VAL A 373 -33.23 3.70 3.83
CA VAL A 373 -34.06 3.64 2.61
C VAL A 373 -34.45 5.06 2.14
N ALA A 374 -34.82 5.95 3.07
CA ALA A 374 -35.12 7.33 2.73
C ALA A 374 -33.89 8.06 2.15
N GLN A 375 -32.73 7.91 2.77
CA GLN A 375 -31.47 8.50 2.30
C GLN A 375 -31.07 7.96 0.92
N ALA A 376 -31.24 6.65 0.67
CA ALA A 376 -30.97 6.05 -0.63
C ALA A 376 -31.86 6.66 -1.72
N ARG A 377 -33.17 6.83 -1.44
CA ARG A 377 -34.12 7.45 -2.37
C ARG A 377 -33.79 8.92 -2.64
N GLU A 378 -33.42 9.69 -1.61
CA GLU A 378 -32.98 11.08 -1.77
C GLU A 378 -31.75 11.21 -2.70
N LYS A 379 -30.85 10.22 -2.66
CA LYS A 379 -29.68 10.14 -3.53
C LYS A 379 -29.98 9.58 -4.93
N GLY A 380 -31.25 9.31 -5.25
CA GLY A 380 -31.67 8.80 -6.55
C GLY A 380 -31.40 7.31 -6.77
N MET A 381 -31.10 6.55 -5.71
CA MET A 381 -30.82 5.12 -5.83
C MET A 381 -32.11 4.32 -6.02
N ASP A 382 -32.10 3.34 -6.94
CA ASP A 382 -33.16 2.34 -7.02
C ASP A 382 -33.01 1.32 -5.89
N THR A 383 -33.97 1.33 -4.96
CA THR A 383 -33.96 0.43 -3.80
C THR A 383 -34.31 -1.02 -4.15
N GLY A 384 -34.89 -1.29 -5.34
CA GLY A 384 -35.25 -2.65 -5.77
C GLY A 384 -34.03 -3.57 -5.88
N PRO A 385 -33.03 -3.22 -6.72
CA PRO A 385 -31.77 -3.95 -6.82
C PRO A 385 -30.98 -4.02 -5.50
N LEU A 386 -31.10 -3.01 -4.64
CA LEU A 386 -30.44 -2.95 -3.33
C LEU A 386 -31.14 -3.76 -2.23
N SER A 387 -32.29 -4.39 -2.51
CA SER A 387 -33.08 -5.12 -1.51
C SER A 387 -32.27 -6.14 -0.71
N GLY A 388 -31.41 -6.93 -1.36
CA GLY A 388 -30.56 -7.92 -0.68
C GLY A 388 -29.60 -7.30 0.36
N TYR A 389 -29.12 -6.08 0.12
CA TYR A 389 -28.32 -5.32 1.08
C TYR A 389 -29.20 -4.69 2.17
N LEU A 390 -30.29 -4.02 1.78
CA LEU A 390 -31.18 -3.31 2.70
C LEU A 390 -31.90 -4.25 3.68
N ASP A 391 -32.18 -5.49 3.26
CA ASP A 391 -32.89 -6.47 4.06
C ASP A 391 -32.14 -6.85 5.34
N CYS A 392 -30.79 -6.79 5.36
CA CYS A 392 -30.04 -7.14 6.57
C CYS A 392 -30.34 -6.18 7.74
N PHE A 393 -30.72 -4.93 7.45
CA PHE A 393 -31.06 -3.92 8.45
C PHE A 393 -32.44 -4.12 9.09
N ARG A 394 -33.28 -5.02 8.56
CA ARG A 394 -34.61 -5.30 9.11
C ARG A 394 -34.60 -6.24 10.31
N TYR A 395 -33.52 -7.00 10.48
CA TYR A 395 -33.46 -8.10 11.46
C TYR A 395 -32.60 -7.76 12.68
N GLY A 396 -32.43 -6.47 12.97
CA GLY A 396 -31.64 -5.96 14.08
C GLY A 396 -30.18 -5.78 13.70
N THR A 397 -29.81 -4.56 13.30
CA THR A 397 -28.42 -4.17 13.04
C THR A 397 -27.98 -3.16 14.08
N PRO A 398 -26.86 -3.39 14.81
CA PRO A 398 -26.38 -2.46 15.81
C PRO A 398 -25.85 -1.17 15.16
N PRO A 399 -25.69 -0.07 15.93
CA PRO A 399 -24.88 1.05 15.48
C PRO A 399 -23.48 0.56 15.12
N HIS A 400 -22.97 1.00 13.98
CA HIS A 400 -21.67 0.56 13.49
C HIS A 400 -21.06 1.65 12.61
N GLY A 401 -19.76 1.54 12.40
CA GLY A 401 -19.00 2.46 11.58
C GLY A 401 -17.71 1.81 11.12
N GLY A 402 -17.10 2.40 10.11
CA GLY A 402 -15.96 1.80 9.47
C GLY A 402 -15.22 2.76 8.59
N LEU A 403 -14.16 2.24 7.99
CA LEU A 403 -13.25 2.99 7.13
C LEU A 403 -12.77 2.12 5.98
N GLY A 404 -12.30 2.77 4.94
CA GLY A 404 -11.56 2.15 3.84
C GLY A 404 -10.28 2.96 3.57
N LEU A 405 -9.14 2.29 3.64
CA LEU A 405 -7.81 2.86 3.44
C LEU A 405 -7.15 2.26 2.20
N GLY A 406 -6.46 3.07 1.40
CA GLY A 406 -5.70 2.59 0.24
C GLY A 406 -4.27 2.21 0.60
N LEU A 407 -3.91 0.91 0.56
CA LEU A 407 -2.58 0.43 0.95
C LEU A 407 -1.45 1.11 0.12
N GLY A 408 -1.65 1.21 -1.20
CA GLY A 408 -0.67 1.86 -2.08
C GLY A 408 -0.49 3.36 -1.78
N ARG A 409 -1.54 4.07 -1.33
CA ARG A 409 -1.42 5.48 -0.91
C ARG A 409 -0.64 5.61 0.39
N LEU A 410 -0.89 4.73 1.37
CA LEU A 410 -0.12 4.68 2.61
C LEU A 410 1.37 4.47 2.32
N LEU A 411 1.73 3.48 1.48
CA LEU A 411 3.12 3.23 1.10
C LEU A 411 3.75 4.42 0.37
N MET A 412 3.01 5.02 -0.58
CA MET A 412 3.46 6.19 -1.31
C MET A 412 3.87 7.32 -0.36
N LEU A 413 3.06 7.62 0.65
CA LEU A 413 3.33 8.71 1.59
C LEU A 413 4.37 8.36 2.66
N ALA A 414 4.38 7.11 3.15
CA ALA A 414 5.37 6.61 4.10
C ALA A 414 6.80 6.69 3.52
N LEU A 415 6.94 6.36 2.25
CA LEU A 415 8.22 6.30 1.54
C LEU A 415 8.53 7.55 0.71
N GLY A 416 7.64 8.56 0.71
CA GLY A 416 7.84 9.79 -0.06
C GLY A 416 7.89 9.58 -1.58
N LEU A 417 7.19 8.57 -2.08
CA LEU A 417 7.16 8.23 -3.50
C LEU A 417 6.34 9.27 -4.28
N PRO A 418 6.75 9.63 -5.51
CA PRO A 418 6.06 10.64 -6.31
C PRO A 418 4.70 10.18 -6.84
N SER A 419 4.45 8.87 -6.87
CA SER A 419 3.21 8.30 -7.38
C SER A 419 2.93 6.90 -6.83
N ILE A 420 1.65 6.55 -6.70
CA ILE A 420 1.16 5.21 -6.35
C ILE A 420 1.67 4.12 -7.32
N ARG A 421 2.05 4.52 -8.54
CA ARG A 421 2.66 3.64 -9.54
C ARG A 421 3.97 3.01 -9.06
N GLU A 422 4.74 3.73 -8.25
CA GLU A 422 5.98 3.24 -7.65
C GLU A 422 5.72 2.32 -6.44
N ALA A 423 4.56 2.51 -5.78
CA ALA A 423 4.13 1.76 -4.60
C ALA A 423 3.43 0.43 -4.93
N THR A 424 3.21 0.14 -6.22
CA THR A 424 2.46 -1.04 -6.67
C THR A 424 3.38 -1.98 -7.44
N PHE A 425 3.18 -3.30 -7.34
CA PHE A 425 3.91 -4.23 -8.21
C PHE A 425 3.46 -4.01 -9.66
N LEU A 426 2.28 -4.50 -10.06
CA LEU A 426 1.73 -4.29 -11.39
C LEU A 426 0.63 -3.24 -11.36
N PHE A 427 0.95 -2.02 -11.79
CA PHE A 427 0.00 -0.91 -11.79
C PHE A 427 -1.10 -1.11 -12.84
N ARG A 428 -2.33 -0.78 -12.46
CA ARG A 428 -3.48 -0.65 -13.36
C ARG A 428 -4.02 0.77 -13.31
N GLY A 429 -4.20 1.35 -14.48
CA GLY A 429 -4.81 2.65 -14.67
C GLY A 429 -5.45 2.75 -16.05
N PRO A 430 -6.11 3.87 -16.37
CA PRO A 430 -6.89 3.97 -17.62
C PRO A 430 -6.08 3.76 -18.92
N HIS A 431 -4.74 3.90 -18.86
CA HIS A 431 -3.83 3.71 -20.00
C HIS A 431 -2.84 2.54 -19.81
N ARG A 432 -3.00 1.72 -18.77
CA ARG A 432 -2.10 0.57 -18.52
C ARG A 432 -2.89 -0.64 -18.04
N LEU A 433 -2.90 -1.67 -18.88
CA LEU A 433 -3.47 -3.00 -18.59
C LEU A 433 -2.41 -4.11 -18.61
N GLU A 434 -1.20 -3.82 -19.09
CA GLU A 434 -0.08 -4.75 -19.22
C GLU A 434 1.21 -4.16 -18.58
N PRO A 435 2.16 -5.01 -18.16
CA PRO A 435 1.96 -6.43 -17.80
C PRO A 435 0.99 -6.58 -16.63
#